data_AF-A0A3D2C2V7-F1
#
_entry.id   AF-A0A3D2C2V7-F1
#
_cell.length_a   1.000
_cell.length_b   1.000
_cell.length_c   1.000
_cell.angle_alpha   90.00
_cell.angle_beta   90.00
_cell.angle_gamma   90.00
#
_symmetry.space_group_name_H-M   'P 1'
#
loop_
_entity.id
_entity.type
_entity.pdbx_description
1 polymer ?
#
loop_
_entity_poly.entity_id
_entity_poly.type
_entity_poly.pdbx_seq_one_letter_code
_entity_poly.pdbx_strand_id
1 'polypeptide(L)' 'LVVAAEKDTFTPISCSRQMADDLPRGELFVLADASHAALIEQPETIGYRLSRFIQENLTPWPDSSHGSEPRT' A
#
# COMPACT_ATOMS: atom_id res chain seq x y z
N LEU A 1 -2.71 -3.54 0.56
CA LEU A 1 -2.50 -3.01 -0.79
C LEU A 1 -1.26 -3.63 -1.42
N VAL A 2 -1.43 -4.35 -2.53
CA VAL A 2 -0.36 -4.83 -3.40
C VAL A 2 -0.39 -3.97 -4.65
N VAL A 3 0.76 -3.39 -5.01
CA VAL A 3 0.92 -2.55 -6.21
C VAL A 3 1.66 -3.37 -7.26
N ALA A 4 1.07 -3.47 -8.46
CA ALA A 4 1.64 -4.18 -9.59
C ALA A 4 1.63 -3.28 -10.83
N ALA A 5 2.47 -3.59 -11.81
CA ALA A 5 2.53 -2.86 -13.08
C ALA A 5 2.13 -3.79 -14.24
N GLU A 6 1.34 -3.28 -15.19
CA GLU A 6 0.82 -4.05 -16.33
C GLU A 6 1.95 -4.67 -17.18
N LYS A 7 3.07 -3.95 -17.34
CA LYS A 7 4.20 -4.35 -18.19
C LYS A 7 5.39 -4.85 -17.36
N ASP A 8 5.18 -5.19 -16.07
CA ASP A 8 6.24 -5.78 -15.25
C ASP A 8 6.53 -7.22 -15.70
N THR A 9 7.67 -7.41 -16.37
CA THR A 9 8.15 -8.74 -16.77
C THR A 9 9.05 -9.39 -15.72
N PHE A 10 9.45 -8.65 -14.69
CA PHE A 10 10.30 -9.15 -13.60
C PHE A 10 9.46 -9.80 -12.50
N THR A 11 8.35 -9.16 -12.12
CA THR A 11 7.35 -9.71 -11.21
C THR A 11 6.02 -9.89 -11.95
N PRO A 12 5.73 -11.08 -12.50
CA PRO A 12 4.49 -11.32 -13.21
C PRO A 12 3.26 -11.03 -12.35
N ILE A 13 2.22 -10.46 -12.96
CA ILE A 13 0.96 -10.06 -12.27
C ILE A 13 0.26 -11.20 -11.53
N SER A 14 0.46 -12.45 -11.93
CA SER A 14 -0.07 -13.63 -11.25
C SER A 14 0.43 -13.74 -9.81
N CYS A 15 1.70 -13.42 -9.57
CA CYS A 15 2.30 -13.40 -8.24
C CYS A 15 1.62 -12.32 -7.37
N SER A 16 1.50 -11.11 -7.89
CA SER A 16 0.83 -10.00 -7.17
C SER A 16 -0.63 -10.28 -6.87
N ARG A 17 -1.34 -10.96 -7.78
CA ARG A 17 -2.72 -11.38 -7.55
C ARG A 17 -2.81 -12.40 -6.42
N GLN A 18 -1.98 -13.43 -6.45
CA GLN A 18 -1.92 -14.42 -5.38
C GLN A 18 -1.63 -13.77 -4.02
N MET A 19 -0.64 -12.86 -3.96
CA MET A 19 -0.33 -12.11 -2.74
C MET A 19 -1.52 -11.30 -2.22
N ALA A 20 -2.33 -10.72 -3.11
CA ALA A 20 -3.51 -9.97 -2.70
C ALA A 20 -4.62 -10.90 -2.19
N ASP A 21 -4.84 -12.03 -2.85
CA ASP A 21 -5.88 -13.01 -2.47
C ASP A 21 -5.58 -13.68 -1.12
N ASP A 22 -4.29 -13.88 -0.79
CA ASP A 22 -3.86 -14.53 0.46
C ASP A 22 -3.93 -13.59 1.69
N LEU A 23 -4.12 -12.28 1.50
CA LEU A 23 -4.18 -11.30 2.57
C LEU A 23 -5.62 -11.05 3.03
N PRO A 24 -5.93 -11.08 4.35
CA PRO A 24 -7.30 -10.89 4.87
C PRO A 24 -8.00 -9.57 4.47
N ARG A 25 -7.22 -8.54 4.15
CA ARG A 25 -7.68 -7.23 3.62
C ARG A 25 -6.84 -6.84 2.40
N GLY A 26 -6.45 -7.85 1.61
CA GLY A 26 -5.67 -7.67 0.41
C GLY A 26 -6.44 -6.87 -0.64
N GLU A 27 -5.74 -5.96 -1.29
CA GLU A 27 -6.27 -5.17 -2.40
C GLU A 27 -5.19 -5.13 -3.46
N LEU A 28 -5.52 -5.50 -4.70
CA LEU A 28 -4.60 -5.38 -5.83
C LEU A 28 -4.85 -4.08 -6.58
N PHE A 29 -3.81 -3.29 -6.78
CA PHE A 29 -3.81 -2.11 -7.63
C PHE A 29 -2.81 -2.30 -8.78
N VAL A 30 -3.32 -2.29 -10.00
CA VAL A 30 -2.50 -2.48 -11.21
C VAL A 30 -2.35 -1.14 -11.92
N LEU A 31 -1.13 -0.69 -12.11
CA LEU A 31 -0.81 0.50 -12.88
C LEU A 31 -0.78 0.17 -14.37
N ALA A 32 -1.61 0.87 -15.13
CA ALA A 32 -1.59 0.81 -16.58
C ALA A 32 -0.35 1.51 -17.13
N ASP A 33 0.19 0.98 -18.23
CA ASP A 33 1.36 1.55 -18.93
C ASP A 33 2.60 1.75 -18.05
N ALA A 34 2.76 0.92 -17.02
CA ALA A 34 3.90 0.95 -16.11
C ALA A 34 4.70 -0.36 -16.18
N SER A 35 6.01 -0.27 -16.06
CA SER A 35 6.96 -1.38 -16.02
C SER A 35 7.34 -1.75 -14.57
N HIS A 36 8.37 -2.58 -14.40
CA HIS A 36 8.94 -2.85 -13.09
C HIS A 36 9.37 -1.58 -12.32
N ALA A 37 9.71 -0.50 -13.04
CA ALA A 37 10.10 0.78 -12.46
C ALA A 37 8.91 1.72 -12.15
N ALA A 38 7.70 1.19 -11.97
CA ALA A 38 6.46 1.95 -11.75
C ALA A 38 6.56 3.06 -10.69
N LEU A 39 7.37 2.87 -9.64
CA LEU A 39 7.63 3.87 -8.60
C LEU A 39 8.31 5.15 -9.12
N ILE A 40 9.14 5.02 -10.15
CA ILE A 40 9.82 6.14 -10.80
C ILE A 40 8.97 6.71 -11.93
N GLU A 41 8.25 5.85 -12.65
CA GLU A 41 7.44 6.23 -13.81
C GLU A 41 6.17 6.99 -13.41
N GLN A 42 5.52 6.59 -12.32
CA GLN A 42 4.22 7.13 -11.89
C GLN A 42 4.15 7.33 -10.36
N PRO A 43 5.05 8.11 -9.73
CA PRO A 43 5.11 8.27 -8.29
C PRO A 43 3.83 8.87 -7.69
N GLU A 44 3.18 9.82 -8.37
CA GLU A 44 1.97 10.48 -7.89
C GLU A 44 0.77 9.53 -7.84
N THR A 45 0.61 8.68 -8.86
CA THR A 45 -0.46 7.68 -8.93
C THR A 45 -0.37 6.70 -7.76
N ILE A 46 0.84 6.21 -7.48
CA ILE A 46 1.09 5.31 -6.36
C ILE A 46 0.87 6.03 -5.03
N GLY A 47 1.40 7.25 -4.89
CA GLY A 47 1.24 8.07 -3.69
C GLY A 47 -0.22 8.30 -3.34
N TYR A 48 -1.03 8.73 -4.32
CA TYR A 48 -2.46 8.95 -4.14
C TYR A 48 -3.19 7.68 -3.68
N ARG A 49 -2.92 6.55 -4.34
CA ARG A 49 -3.56 5.28 -4.00
C ARG A 49 -3.18 4.80 -2.59
N LEU A 50 -1.91 4.98 -2.22
CA LEU A 50 -1.40 4.61 -0.90
C LEU A 50 -2.02 5.49 0.19
N SER A 51 -2.07 6.81 0.01
CA SER A 51 -2.70 7.72 0.97
C SER A 51 -4.17 7.37 1.20
N ARG A 52 -4.90 7.07 0.12
CA ARG A 52 -6.30 6.64 0.22
C ARG A 52 -6.44 5.31 0.98
N PHE A 53 -5.61 4.32 0.65
CA PHE A 53 -5.61 3.03 1.34
C PHE A 53 -5.40 3.21 2.85
N ILE A 54 -4.44 4.04 3.25
CA ILE A 54 -4.16 4.35 4.66
C ILE A 54 -5.37 4.98 5.34
N GLN A 55 -5.98 6.00 4.72
CA GLN A 55 -7.16 6.68 5.28
C GLN A 55 -8.35 5.74 5.45
N GLU A 56 -8.55 4.79 4.53
CA GLU A 56 -9.66 3.85 4.56
C GLU A 56 -9.42 2.68 5.52
N ASN A 57 -8.16 2.28 5.74
CA ASN A 57 -7.85 1.01 6.39
C ASN A 57 -7.13 1.09 7.72
N LEU A 58 -6.43 2.19 8.03
CA LEU A 58 -5.69 2.34 9.27
C LEU A 58 -6.49 3.15 10.28
N THR A 59 -6.73 2.54 11.43
CA THR A 59 -7.19 3.24 12.62
C THR A 59 -6.08 4.20 13.07
N PRO A 60 -6.41 5.44 13.49
CA PRO A 60 -5.42 6.34 14.06
C PRO A 60 -4.63 5.64 15.17
N TRP A 61 -3.32 5.83 15.17
CA TRP A 61 -2.48 5.36 16.28
C TRP A 61 -3.01 5.98 17.58
N PRO A 62 -3.22 5.19 18.65
CA PRO A 62 -3.69 5.74 19.92
C PRO A 62 -2.73 6.82 20.40
N ASP A 63 -3.27 8.00 20.74
CA ASP A 63 -2.49 9.15 21.13
C ASP A 63 -1.65 8.84 22.37
N SER A 64 -0.35 9.12 22.31
CA SER A 64 0.65 8.80 23.35
C SER A 64 0.50 9.68 24.62
N SER A 65 -0.58 10.45 24.73
CA SER A 65 -0.76 11.53 25.70
C SER A 65 -1.22 11.08 27.10
N HIS A 66 -1.23 9.78 27.39
CA HIS A 66 -1.48 9.27 28.75
C HIS A 66 -0.22 8.61 29.31
N GLY A 67 0.69 9.41 29.85
CA GLY A 67 1.96 8.92 30.35
C GLY A 67 2.76 9.89 31.21
N SER A 68 2.10 10.66 32.08
CA SER A 68 2.79 11.43 33.12
C SER A 68 1.87 11.69 34.31
N GLU A 69 1.52 10.61 35.04
CA GLU A 69 1.12 10.77 36.44
C GLU A 69 2.35 11.19 37.26
N PRO A 70 2.28 12.28 38.05
CA PRO A 70 3.37 12.66 38.93
C PRO A 70 3.46 11.67 40.10
N ARG A 71 4.61 11.01 40.23
CA ARG A 71 4.92 10.22 41.44
C ARG A 71 5.13 11.21 42.61
N THR A 72 4.16 11.28 43.52
CA THR A 72 4.31 11.86 44.86
C THR A 72 5.15 10.98 45.77
#